data_AF-A0A8C2RX37-F1
#
_entry.id   AF-A0A8C2RX37-F1
#
_cell.length_a   1.000
_cell.length_b   1.000
_cell.length_c   1.000
_cell.angle_alpha   90.00
_cell.angle_beta   90.00
_cell.angle_gamma   90.00
#
_symmetry.space_group_name_H-M   'P 1'
#
loop_
_entity.id
_entity.type
_entity.pdbx_description
1 polymer ?
#
loop_
_entity_poly.entity_id
_entity_poly.type
_entity_poly.pdbx_seq_one_letter_code
_entity_poly.pdbx_strand_id
1 'polypeptide(L)'
;MADPELQLVARRIRSFPDFPIPGVLFRDISPVLKDPTSFRASISLLANHLKKAHGGRIDYIAGKWSGGRPLGPRTLPEAPRVRHEGAVLLWAGQAWGGRPHSA
;
A
#
# COMPACT_ATOMS: atom_id res chain seq x y z
N MET A 1 -31.15 -5.12 1.12
CA MET A 1 -30.98 -3.88 0.32
C MET A 1 -29.52 -3.50 0.37
N ALA A 2 -28.85 -3.35 -0.78
CA ALA A 2 -27.42 -3.02 -0.80
C ALA A 2 -27.20 -1.63 -0.18
N ASP A 3 -26.31 -1.56 0.81
CA ASP A 3 -25.96 -0.34 1.53
C ASP A 3 -25.60 0.78 0.52
N PRO A 4 -26.22 1.97 0.60
CA PRO A 4 -26.00 3.03 -0.38
C PRO A 4 -24.54 3.46 -0.47
N GLU A 5 -23.78 3.41 0.64
CA GLU A 5 -22.35 3.69 0.63
C GLU A 5 -21.56 2.63 -0.14
N LEU A 6 -21.96 1.36 -0.02
CA LEU A 6 -21.33 0.26 -0.75
C LEU A 6 -21.57 0.40 -2.26
N GLN A 7 -22.75 0.88 -2.67
CA GLN A 7 -23.04 1.14 -4.07
C GLN A 7 -22.18 2.27 -4.66
N LEU A 8 -21.88 3.31 -3.88
CA LEU A 8 -21.00 4.41 -4.31
C LEU A 8 -19.61 3.88 -4.66
N VAL A 9 -19.05 2.99 -3.85
CA VAL A 9 -17.73 2.39 -4.08
C VAL A 9 -17.78 1.38 -5.23
N ALA A 10 -18.73 0.45 -5.22
CA ALA A 10 -18.79 -0.66 -6.18
C ALA A 10 -18.94 -0.19 -7.62
N ARG A 11 -19.71 0.87 -7.88
CA ARG A 11 -19.92 1.42 -9.24
C ARG A 11 -18.66 2.05 -9.85
N ARG A 12 -17.65 2.35 -9.04
CA ARG A 12 -16.41 3.01 -9.46
C ARG A 12 -15.23 2.04 -9.60
N ILE A 13 -15.41 0.75 -9.32
CA ILE A 13 -14.40 -0.28 -9.57
C ILE A 13 -14.46 -0.68 -11.04
N ARG A 14 -13.38 -0.43 -11.78
CA ARG A 14 -13.26 -0.86 -13.18
C ARG A 14 -12.55 -2.19 -13.26
N SER A 15 -12.85 -2.96 -14.29
CA SER A 15 -12.32 -4.32 -14.46
C SER A 15 -11.65 -4.43 -15.81
N PHE A 16 -10.40 -4.87 -15.82
CA PHE A 16 -9.59 -5.04 -17.01
C PHE A 16 -9.14 -6.50 -17.06
N PRO A 17 -9.71 -7.32 -17.96
CA PRO A 17 -9.23 -8.68 -18.16
C PRO A 17 -7.84 -8.66 -18.80
N ASP A 18 -7.07 -9.72 -18.55
CA ASP A 18 -5.77 -9.99 -19.17
C ASP A 18 -4.71 -8.91 -18.95
N PHE A 19 -4.77 -8.23 -17.80
CA PHE A 19 -3.83 -7.18 -17.42
C PHE A 19 -3.26 -7.41 -16.01
N PRO A 20 -1.95 -7.22 -15.78
CA PRO A 20 -0.89 -6.90 -16.75
C PRO A 20 -0.42 -8.11 -17.57
N ILE A 21 -0.89 -9.32 -17.23
CA ILE A 21 -0.59 -10.56 -17.93
C ILE A 21 -1.90 -11.26 -18.33
N PRO A 22 -1.91 -12.10 -19.38
CA PRO A 22 -3.07 -12.90 -19.74
C PRO A 22 -3.52 -13.82 -18.60
N GLY A 23 -4.83 -14.01 -18.46
CA GLY A 23 -5.45 -14.89 -17.47
C GLY A 23 -5.73 -14.26 -16.11
N VAL A 24 -5.43 -12.98 -15.88
CA VAL A 24 -5.77 -12.28 -14.64
C VAL A 24 -6.80 -11.17 -14.86
N LEU A 25 -7.68 -10.95 -13.88
CA LEU A 25 -8.64 -9.85 -13.88
C LEU A 25 -8.15 -8.72 -12.96
N PHE A 26 -7.68 -7.62 -13.55
CA PHE A 26 -7.27 -6.45 -12.80
C PHE A 26 -8.48 -5.62 -12.38
N ARG A 27 -8.56 -5.26 -11.10
CA ARG A 27 -9.57 -4.36 -10.54
C ARG A 27 -8.93 -3.01 -10.26
N ASP A 28 -9.24 -2.04 -11.10
CA ASP A 28 -8.73 -0.68 -10.96
C ASP A 28 -9.57 0.10 -9.95
N ILE A 29 -8.92 0.51 -8.86
CA ILE A 29 -9.49 1.34 -7.79
C ILE A 29 -9.26 2.83 -8.01
N SER A 30 -8.49 3.23 -9.05
CA SER A 30 -8.17 4.64 -9.33
C SER A 30 -9.40 5.55 -9.38
N PRO A 31 -10.57 5.14 -9.93
CA PRO A 31 -11.76 5.99 -9.92
C PRO A 31 -12.37 6.19 -8.53
N VAL A 32 -12.20 5.21 -7.62
CA VAL A 32 -12.60 5.36 -6.22
C VAL A 32 -11.69 6.36 -5.51
N LEU A 33 -10.38 6.29 -5.78
CA LEU A 33 -9.39 7.22 -5.20
C LEU A 33 -9.54 8.66 -5.72
N LYS A 34 -9.98 8.83 -6.97
CA LYS A 34 -10.19 10.15 -7.59
C LYS A 34 -11.45 10.86 -7.09
N ASP A 35 -12.47 10.11 -6.66
CA ASP A 35 -13.74 10.65 -6.21
C ASP A 35 -13.77 10.77 -4.66
N PRO A 36 -13.78 11.98 -4.09
CA PRO A 36 -13.66 12.17 -2.64
C PRO A 36 -14.83 11.56 -1.86
N THR A 37 -16.04 11.56 -2.43
CA THR A 37 -17.22 10.97 -1.81
C THR A 37 -17.08 9.46 -1.72
N SER A 38 -16.64 8.83 -2.80
CA SER A 38 -16.42 7.39 -2.86
C SER A 38 -15.27 6.92 -1.98
N PHE A 39 -14.18 7.68 -1.98
CA PHE A 39 -13.05 7.40 -1.12
C PHE A 39 -13.47 7.44 0.35
N ARG A 40 -14.18 8.51 0.76
CA ARG A 40 -14.71 8.63 2.13
C ARG A 40 -15.65 7.48 2.49
N ALA A 41 -16.57 7.11 1.59
CA ALA A 41 -17.45 5.97 1.80
C ALA A 41 -16.67 4.66 1.99
N SER A 42 -15.61 4.42 1.20
CA SER A 42 -14.79 3.22 1.34
C SER A 42 -14.08 3.12 2.70
N ILE A 43 -13.55 4.25 3.21
CA ILE A 43 -12.91 4.30 4.52
C ILE A 43 -13.94 4.10 5.64
N SER A 44 -15.11 4.75 5.54
CA SER A 44 -16.21 4.57 6.51
C SER A 44 -16.65 3.12 6.60
N LEU A 45 -16.84 2.45 5.47
CA LEU A 45 -17.23 1.03 5.41
C LEU A 45 -16.17 0.14 6.06
N LEU A 46 -14.89 0.36 5.75
CA LEU A 46 -13.78 -0.40 6.34
C LEU A 46 -13.70 -0.19 7.85
N ALA A 47 -13.77 1.06 8.32
CA ALA A 47 -13.73 1.40 9.73
C ALA A 47 -14.92 0.80 10.50
N ASN A 48 -16.12 0.86 9.93
CA ASN A 48 -17.32 0.27 10.54
C ASN A 48 -17.22 -1.25 10.62
N HIS A 49 -16.68 -1.90 9.59
CA HIS A 49 -16.45 -3.35 9.61
C HIS A 49 -15.42 -3.73 10.69
N LEU A 50 -14.30 -3.02 10.77
CA LEU A 50 -13.25 -3.25 11.77
C LEU A 50 -13.76 -3.06 13.20
N LYS A 51 -14.57 -2.01 13.46
CA LYS A 51 -15.22 -1.79 14.76
C LYS A 51 -16.14 -2.95 15.14
N LYS A 52 -16.95 -3.43 14.20
CA LYS A 52 -17.85 -4.58 14.43
C LYS A 52 -17.09 -5.88 14.68
N ALA A 53 -16.01 -6.13 13.95
CA ALA A 53 -15.24 -7.36 14.03
C ALA A 53 -14.36 -7.44 15.29
N HIS A 54 -13.74 -6.32 15.69
CA HIS A 54 -12.73 -6.30 16.77
C HIS A 54 -13.18 -5.54 18.02
N GLY A 55 -14.44 -5.09 18.09
CA GLY A 55 -15.00 -4.40 19.26
C GLY A 55 -14.26 -3.09 19.61
N GLY A 56 -13.58 -2.48 18.64
CA GLY A 56 -12.82 -1.24 18.83
C GLY A 56 -11.40 -1.40 19.38
N ARG A 57 -10.88 -2.63 19.52
CA ARG A 57 -9.50 -2.91 20.00
C ARG A 57 -8.47 -2.95 18.87
N ILE A 58 -8.26 -1.82 18.18
CA ILE A 58 -7.23 -1.71 17.14
C ILE A 58 -6.28 -0.58 17.55
N ASP A 59 -5.04 -0.96 17.89
CA ASP A 59 -4.01 -0.01 18.32
C ASP A 59 -3.27 0.62 17.13
N TYR A 60 -3.06 -0.14 16.04
CA TYR A 60 -2.29 0.30 14.87
C TYR A 60 -2.87 -0.24 13.56
N ILE A 61 -2.68 0.54 12.48
CA ILE A 61 -2.97 0.13 11.09
C ILE A 61 -1.67 0.13 10.31
N ALA A 62 -1.28 -1.01 9.73
CA ALA A 62 -0.09 -1.12 8.90
C ALA A 62 -0.44 -1.07 7.41
N GLY A 63 0.13 -0.12 6.68
CA GLY A 63 -0.01 -0.01 5.22
C GLY A 63 1.19 -0.62 4.49
N LYS A 64 0.95 -1.53 3.53
CA LYS A 64 2.01 -2.07 2.67
C LYS A 64 2.18 -1.18 1.44
N TRP A 65 3.35 -0.57 1.29
CA TRP A 65 3.72 0.12 0.06
C TRP A 65 4.16 -0.89 -1.00
N SER A 66 3.59 -0.79 -2.21
CA SER A 66 4.02 -1.58 -3.36
C SER A 66 5.05 -0.79 -4.17
N GLY A 67 6.33 -0.99 -3.86
CA GLY A 67 7.43 -0.39 -4.62
C GLY A 67 7.61 -1.05 -5.97
N GLY A 68 7.52 -0.27 -7.06
CA GLY A 68 7.93 -0.71 -8.39
C GLY A 68 9.44 -0.93 -8.46
N ARG A 69 9.89 -1.88 -9.28
CA ARG A 69 11.32 -2.10 -9.54
C ARG A 69 11.85 -0.95 -10.42
N PRO A 70 13.02 -0.35 -10.14
CA PRO A 70 13.67 0.57 -11.06
C PRO A 70 14.00 -0.16 -12.38
N LEU A 71 13.47 0.33 -13.50
CA LEU A 71 13.88 -0.08 -14.86
C LEU A 71 15.07 0.80 -15.27
N GLY A 72 16.29 0.28 -15.14
CA GLY A 72 17.50 0.90 -15.66
C GLY A 72 18.77 0.42 -14.93
N PRO A 73 19.90 0.21 -15.63
CA PRO A 73 21.17 -0.04 -15.00
C PRO A 73 21.70 1.31 -14.50
N ARG A 74 21.28 1.71 -13.31
CA ARG A 74 21.92 2.79 -12.58
C ARG A 74 22.23 2.29 -11.19
N THR A 75 23.52 1.99 -11.00
CA THR A 75 24.17 1.82 -9.71
C THR A 75 23.53 2.73 -8.67
N LEU A 76 22.97 2.15 -7.62
CA LEU A 76 22.61 2.87 -6.40
C LEU A 76 23.28 2.16 -5.21
N PRO A 77 23.93 2.91 -4.30
CA PRO A 77 24.50 2.37 -3.08
C PRO A 77 23.38 1.98 -2.10
N GLU A 78 23.71 1.13 -1.11
CA GLU A 78 22.76 0.41 -0.25
C GLU A 78 21.67 1.26 0.39
N ALA A 79 20.53 0.61 0.56
CA ALA A 79 19.55 0.97 1.56
C ALA A 79 19.99 0.44 2.95
N PRO A 80 20.00 1.26 4.00
CA PRO A 80 20.27 0.79 5.35
C PRO A 80 19.09 -0.01 5.90
N ARG A 81 19.43 -1.13 6.53
CA ARG A 81 18.51 -2.04 7.20
C ARG A 81 18.22 -1.49 8.60
N VAL A 82 16.99 -1.03 8.87
CA VAL A 82 16.57 -0.64 10.23
C VAL A 82 15.82 -1.81 10.89
N ARG A 83 16.34 -2.29 12.02
CA ARG A 83 15.58 -3.09 13.00
C ARG A 83 15.02 -2.12 14.05
N HIS A 84 13.80 -2.43 14.48
CA HIS A 84 12.84 -1.60 15.22
C HIS A 84 13.37 -0.98 16.52
N GLU A 85 13.01 0.28 16.75
CA GLU A 85 12.26 0.76 17.94
C GLU A 85 11.85 2.23 17.69
N GLY A 86 10.55 2.54 17.79
CA GLY A 86 10.04 3.93 17.90
C GLY A 86 10.19 4.89 16.71
N ALA A 87 9.35 4.71 15.67
CA ALA A 87 8.80 5.74 14.76
C ALA A 87 9.70 6.83 14.08
N VAL A 88 9.69 6.82 12.73
CA VAL A 88 9.53 7.98 11.78
C VAL A 88 10.66 9.04 11.81
N LEU A 89 11.49 9.33 10.78
CA LEU A 89 11.34 9.48 9.32
C LEU A 89 12.73 9.64 8.63
N LEU A 90 12.77 9.42 7.31
CA LEU A 90 13.64 10.07 6.29
C LEU A 90 15.19 9.90 6.32
N TRP A 91 15.64 8.97 5.45
CA TRP A 91 16.86 8.93 4.60
C TRP A 91 18.19 9.53 5.11
N ALA A 92 19.16 8.63 5.36
CA ALA A 92 20.59 8.93 5.42
C ALA A 92 21.33 8.09 4.37
N GLY A 93 22.21 8.73 3.61
CA GLY A 93 23.01 8.10 2.57
C GLY A 93 24.27 7.39 3.07
N GLN A 94 24.88 6.69 2.11
CA GLN A 94 26.30 6.38 1.96
C GLN A 94 26.92 5.15 2.68
N ALA A 95 27.74 4.47 1.88
CA ALA A 95 28.91 3.65 2.19
C ALA A 95 28.74 2.14 2.51
N TRP A 96 28.85 1.30 1.45
CA TRP A 96 29.46 -0.03 1.56
C TRP A 96 30.91 0.14 2.03
N GLY A 97 31.17 -0.16 3.30
CA GLY A 97 32.52 -0.41 3.80
C GLY A 97 32.85 -1.89 3.64
N GLY A 98 33.50 -2.26 2.54
CA GLY A 98 34.15 -3.56 2.41
C GLY A 98 35.26 -3.68 3.45
N ARG A 99 35.16 -4.68 4.33
CA ARG A 99 36.32 -5.18 5.07
C ARG A 99 37.22 -5.96 4.11
N PRO A 100 38.53 -5.91 4.32
CA PRO A 100 39.26 -7.18 4.37
C PRO A 100 40.02 -7.35 5.68
N HIS A 101 40.19 -8.64 5.98
CA HIS A 101 40.95 -9.29 7.03
C HIS A 101 42.45 -8.95 7.01
N SER A 102 43.08 -9.11 8.20
CA SER A 102 44.49 -9.52 8.49
C SER A 102 45.63 -8.70 7.86
N ALA A 103 46.75 -8.42 8.50
CA ALA A 103 47.45 -8.97 9.66
C ALA A 103 48.26 -7.85 10.32
#